data_AF-A0A935D9M1-F1
#
_entry.id   AF-A0A935D9M1-F1
#
_cell.length_a   1.000
_cell.length_b   1.000
_cell.length_c   1.000
_cell.angle_alpha   90.00
_cell.angle_beta   90.00
_cell.angle_gamma   90.00
#
_symmetry.space_group_name_H-M   'P 1'
#
loop_
_entity.id
_entity.type
_entity.pdbx_description
1 polymer ?
#
loop_
_entity_poly.entity_id
_entity_poly.type
_entity_poly.pdbx_seq_one_letter_code
_entity_poly.pdbx_strand_id
1 'polypeptide(L)'
;MRSSKSFSRLTIGSLLMVSASIGSAQNYMDGSIMHDGLQRDYKIYVPAIYQPGTPVPVVFNFHGYTSDNFQQSLYADFRSIADTANFIIVLPNGTLDPQGNRFWDTFGLGQVDDLGFVAALLDTLSLQYTIEADRVYSTGMSNGGFMSYDLACFQSDRFAAIASVTGTMITPRLAACNATHPTPVMQIHGTADPTVNYGGGGGFVGIEDLVQHWVQFNNCSATPVITDVPNVNTTDGCTAQHYVYSGGDLGSSVEFFKIIGGGHTWPGAPFIVGVTNLDINACKEIWRFFNQYTLSQFVGVAEQVHSTASFTVGPNPSLDSFTLRFEQPTIRTIRIENATGQVVRQVVTSSTMLEFTLEAEGVYLVHVLEGSTSSIQRVVKL
;
A
#
# COMPACT_ATOMS: atom_id res chain seq x y z
N MET A 1 79.72 -39.00 -30.91
CA MET A 1 78.52 -38.62 -31.68
C MET A 1 77.75 -37.57 -30.89
N ARG A 2 77.33 -36.49 -31.57
CA ARG A 2 76.70 -35.28 -31.01
C ARG A 2 75.41 -35.62 -30.24
N SER A 3 75.31 -35.17 -28.99
CA SER A 3 74.06 -35.10 -28.23
C SER A 3 73.42 -33.73 -28.45
N SER A 4 72.19 -33.72 -28.98
CA SER A 4 71.40 -32.53 -29.28
C SER A 4 70.64 -32.03 -28.05
N LYS A 5 70.62 -30.70 -27.90
CA LYS A 5 69.86 -29.93 -26.91
C LYS A 5 68.35 -30.17 -27.00
N SER A 6 67.65 -30.09 -25.87
CA SER A 6 66.24 -29.67 -25.81
C SER A 6 66.05 -28.78 -24.58
N PHE A 7 65.65 -27.54 -24.81
CA PHE A 7 65.23 -26.57 -23.81
C PHE A 7 63.74 -26.81 -23.50
N SER A 8 63.38 -27.10 -22.24
CA SER A 8 61.97 -27.03 -21.83
C SER A 8 61.61 -25.59 -21.48
N ARG A 9 60.54 -25.10 -22.10
CA ARG A 9 59.93 -23.80 -21.80
C ARG A 9 59.04 -23.96 -20.57
N LEU A 10 59.25 -23.12 -19.56
CA LEU A 10 58.40 -23.02 -18.38
C LEU A 10 57.18 -22.16 -18.74
N THR A 11 56.02 -22.78 -18.90
CA THR A 11 54.75 -22.06 -19.11
C THR A 11 54.18 -21.69 -17.74
N ILE A 12 54.23 -20.41 -17.38
CA ILE A 12 53.55 -19.88 -16.20
C ILE A 12 52.05 -19.81 -16.54
N GLY A 13 51.27 -20.77 -16.01
CA GLY A 13 49.82 -20.73 -16.08
C GLY A 13 49.28 -19.71 -15.09
N SER A 14 48.70 -18.62 -15.59
CA SER A 14 47.96 -17.65 -14.79
C SER A 14 46.71 -18.32 -14.23
N LEU A 15 46.69 -18.58 -12.92
CA LEU A 15 45.51 -19.05 -12.20
C LEU A 15 44.53 -17.88 -12.08
N LEU A 16 43.52 -17.82 -12.95
CA LEU A 16 42.38 -16.92 -12.74
C LEU A 16 41.63 -17.39 -11.47
N MET A 17 41.82 -16.68 -10.36
CA MET A 17 40.91 -16.80 -9.23
C MET A 17 39.60 -16.13 -9.60
N VAL A 18 38.62 -16.94 -9.99
CA VAL A 18 37.22 -16.51 -10.02
C VAL A 18 36.80 -16.37 -8.55
N SER A 19 36.85 -15.16 -8.02
CA SER A 19 36.19 -14.83 -6.76
C SER A 19 34.68 -14.95 -6.99
N ALA A 20 34.09 -16.07 -6.58
CA ALA A 20 32.65 -16.16 -6.44
C ALA A 20 32.24 -15.21 -5.32
N SER A 21 31.73 -14.03 -5.68
CA SER A 21 30.98 -13.17 -4.78
C SER A 21 29.73 -13.95 -4.38
N ILE A 22 29.79 -14.60 -3.22
CA ILE A 22 28.58 -15.09 -2.54
C ILE A 22 27.82 -13.83 -2.15
N GLY A 23 26.88 -13.41 -3.00
CA GLY A 23 25.96 -12.33 -2.68
C GLY A 23 25.14 -12.79 -1.49
N SER A 24 25.34 -12.19 -0.32
CA SER A 24 24.40 -12.33 0.79
C SER A 24 23.07 -11.78 0.30
N ALA A 25 22.06 -12.64 0.11
CA ALA A 25 20.71 -12.18 -0.12
C ALA A 25 20.30 -11.29 1.06
N GLN A 26 19.68 -10.15 0.78
CA GLN A 26 19.11 -9.31 1.81
C GLN A 26 18.06 -10.13 2.57
N ASN A 27 18.06 -10.04 3.90
CA ASN A 27 17.16 -10.78 4.75
C ASN A 27 16.18 -9.84 5.44
N TYR A 28 15.07 -10.40 5.93
CA TYR A 28 14.20 -9.69 6.85
C TYR A 28 14.98 -9.28 8.11
N MET A 29 14.83 -8.03 8.52
CA MET A 29 15.35 -7.49 9.77
C MET A 29 14.23 -7.52 10.81
N ASP A 30 14.59 -7.84 12.05
CA ASP A 30 13.66 -7.78 13.18
C ASP A 30 13.58 -6.37 13.75
N GLY A 31 12.39 -5.96 14.16
CA GLY A 31 12.14 -4.70 14.84
C GLY A 31 10.99 -4.84 15.84
N SER A 32 10.88 -3.85 16.72
CA SER A 32 9.80 -3.80 17.71
C SER A 32 9.45 -2.35 18.02
N ILE A 33 8.17 -2.08 18.32
CA ILE A 33 7.73 -0.81 18.91
C ILE A 33 6.91 -1.09 20.17
N MET A 34 6.81 -0.08 21.04
CA MET A 34 5.84 -0.10 22.13
C MET A 34 4.52 0.50 21.65
N HIS A 35 3.41 -0.21 21.86
CA HIS A 35 2.06 0.30 21.61
C HIS A 35 1.14 -0.20 22.73
N ASP A 36 0.42 0.71 23.38
CA ASP A 36 -0.46 0.42 24.53
C ASP A 36 0.20 -0.41 25.64
N GLY A 37 1.47 -0.11 25.93
CA GLY A 37 2.25 -0.81 26.95
C GLY A 37 2.68 -2.24 26.57
N LEU A 38 2.41 -2.67 25.33
CA LEU A 38 2.85 -3.94 24.78
C LEU A 38 4.02 -3.75 23.83
N GLN A 39 5.01 -4.64 23.90
CA GLN A 39 6.03 -4.74 22.86
C GLN A 39 5.42 -5.46 21.66
N ARG A 40 5.42 -4.80 20.51
CA ARG A 40 4.85 -5.29 19.26
C ARG A 40 5.98 -5.52 18.26
N ASP A 41 6.24 -6.78 17.94
CA ASP A 41 7.34 -7.18 17.07
C ASP A 41 6.92 -7.20 15.60
N TYR A 42 7.86 -6.90 14.71
CA TYR A 42 7.67 -6.98 13.27
C TYR A 42 8.96 -7.41 12.58
N LYS A 43 8.81 -7.91 11.35
CA LYS A 43 9.91 -8.08 10.39
C LYS A 43 9.77 -7.04 9.29
N ILE A 44 10.88 -6.54 8.80
CA ILE A 44 10.92 -5.60 7.69
C ILE A 44 11.94 -6.05 6.64
N TYR A 45 11.56 -5.93 5.37
CA TYR A 45 12.48 -6.09 4.25
C TYR A 45 12.60 -4.77 3.52
N VAL A 46 13.85 -4.31 3.41
CA VAL A 46 14.22 -3.13 2.62
C VAL A 46 15.01 -3.67 1.43
N PRO A 47 14.55 -3.49 0.19
CA PRO A 47 15.26 -4.03 -0.97
C PRO A 47 16.62 -3.37 -1.13
N ALA A 48 17.61 -4.09 -1.65
CA ALA A 48 18.98 -3.57 -1.81
C ALA A 48 19.07 -2.33 -2.72
N ILE A 49 18.09 -2.18 -3.62
CA ILE A 49 17.97 -1.05 -4.53
C ILE A 49 17.39 0.22 -3.87
N TYR A 50 16.88 0.12 -2.64
CA TYR A 50 16.39 1.27 -1.88
C TYR A 50 17.50 2.30 -1.64
N GLN A 51 17.19 3.57 -1.87
CA GLN A 51 18.09 4.69 -1.59
C GLN A 51 17.40 5.68 -0.65
N PRO A 52 18.05 6.07 0.48
CA PRO A 52 17.52 7.12 1.34
C PRO A 52 17.21 8.40 0.56
N GLY A 53 16.06 9.03 0.84
CA GLY A 53 15.59 10.23 0.14
C GLY A 53 14.77 9.95 -1.13
N THR A 54 14.68 8.70 -1.59
CA THR A 54 13.75 8.30 -2.65
C THR A 54 12.49 7.71 -2.00
N PRO A 55 11.31 8.34 -2.13
CA PRO A 55 10.05 7.76 -1.65
C PRO A 55 9.78 6.40 -2.30
N VAL A 56 9.44 5.41 -1.47
CA VAL A 56 9.08 4.06 -1.94
C VAL A 56 7.76 3.58 -1.33
N PRO A 57 6.99 2.74 -2.05
CA PRO A 57 5.79 2.12 -1.50
C PRO A 57 6.08 1.21 -0.30
N VAL A 58 5.03 0.92 0.47
CA VAL A 58 5.06 -0.04 1.59
C VAL A 58 3.94 -1.06 1.43
N VAL A 59 4.26 -2.33 1.62
CA VAL A 59 3.28 -3.42 1.70
C VAL A 59 3.31 -4.02 3.10
N PHE A 60 2.23 -3.82 3.85
CA PHE A 60 1.98 -4.58 5.07
C PHE A 60 1.45 -5.97 4.73
N ASN A 61 2.07 -7.01 5.27
CA ASN A 61 1.76 -8.40 4.99
C ASN A 61 1.50 -9.18 6.29
N PHE A 62 0.22 -9.44 6.56
CA PHE A 62 -0.30 -9.92 7.84
C PHE A 62 -0.47 -11.45 7.85
N HIS A 63 0.00 -12.07 8.94
CA HIS A 63 -0.12 -13.52 9.15
C HIS A 63 -1.55 -13.94 9.54
N GLY A 64 -1.89 -15.22 9.30
CA GLY A 64 -3.14 -15.83 9.76
C GLY A 64 -3.15 -16.19 11.26
N TYR A 65 -4.31 -16.61 11.78
CA TYR A 65 -4.46 -17.05 13.18
C TYR A 65 -3.53 -18.25 13.46
N THR A 66 -2.92 -18.31 14.64
CA THR A 66 -1.88 -19.27 15.06
C THR A 66 -0.54 -19.18 14.33
N SER A 67 -0.45 -18.40 13.25
CA SER A 67 0.78 -18.17 12.49
C SER A 67 1.62 -17.05 13.09
N ASP A 68 2.80 -16.80 12.52
CA ASP A 68 3.60 -15.60 12.79
C ASP A 68 4.16 -14.94 11.52
N ASN A 69 4.87 -13.82 11.69
CA ASN A 69 5.55 -13.10 10.62
C ASN A 69 6.64 -13.92 9.91
N PHE A 70 7.26 -14.89 10.58
CA PHE A 70 8.26 -15.76 9.96
C PHE A 70 7.56 -16.74 9.01
N GLN A 71 6.51 -17.43 9.48
CA GLN A 71 5.71 -18.33 8.66
C GLN A 71 5.05 -17.59 7.49
N GLN A 72 4.49 -16.40 7.71
CA GLN A 72 3.94 -15.57 6.63
C GLN A 72 5.00 -15.28 5.56
N SER A 73 6.25 -15.01 5.96
CA SER A 73 7.35 -14.75 5.02
C SER A 73 7.73 -15.97 4.16
N LEU A 74 7.34 -17.19 4.55
CA LEU A 74 7.65 -18.41 3.81
C LEU A 74 6.68 -18.66 2.64
N TYR A 75 5.40 -18.29 2.79
CA TYR A 75 4.39 -18.54 1.76
C TYR A 75 3.91 -17.27 1.03
N ALA A 76 4.03 -16.10 1.65
CA ALA A 76 3.70 -14.81 1.04
C ALA A 76 4.97 -13.97 0.82
N ASP A 77 5.95 -14.53 0.11
CA ASP A 77 7.27 -13.90 -0.07
C ASP A 77 7.28 -12.88 -1.23
N PHE A 78 7.20 -11.59 -0.88
CA PHE A 78 7.27 -10.50 -1.84
C PHE A 78 8.70 -10.06 -2.19
N ARG A 79 9.76 -10.61 -1.58
CA ARG A 79 11.13 -10.07 -1.69
C ARG A 79 11.62 -9.92 -3.13
N SER A 80 11.43 -10.96 -3.96
CA SER A 80 11.84 -10.91 -5.37
C SER A 80 11.09 -9.83 -6.17
N ILE A 81 9.87 -9.48 -5.77
CA ILE A 81 9.10 -8.41 -6.39
C ILE A 81 9.63 -7.06 -5.87
N ALA A 82 9.82 -6.93 -4.55
CA ALA A 82 10.38 -5.74 -3.91
C ALA A 82 11.77 -5.37 -4.46
N ASP A 83 12.62 -6.35 -4.76
CA ASP A 83 13.96 -6.15 -5.35
C ASP A 83 13.93 -5.57 -6.75
N THR A 84 12.78 -5.63 -7.44
CA THR A 84 12.62 -5.09 -8.80
C THR A 84 11.73 -3.85 -8.82
N ALA A 85 10.71 -3.80 -7.98
CA ALA A 85 9.71 -2.75 -7.93
C ALA A 85 9.99 -1.68 -6.86
N ASN A 86 11.03 -1.88 -6.05
CA ASN A 86 11.52 -0.96 -5.03
C ASN A 86 10.47 -0.55 -4.00
N PHE A 87 9.91 -1.50 -3.26
CA PHE A 87 9.01 -1.25 -2.14
C PHE A 87 9.47 -1.97 -0.87
N ILE A 88 9.11 -1.43 0.29
CA ILE A 88 9.40 -2.02 1.59
C ILE A 88 8.29 -3.02 1.96
N ILE A 89 8.67 -4.16 2.53
CA ILE A 89 7.71 -5.15 3.06
C ILE A 89 7.75 -5.10 4.58
N VAL A 90 6.58 -5.04 5.21
CA VAL A 90 6.46 -5.06 6.68
C VAL A 90 5.57 -6.24 7.08
N LEU A 91 6.10 -7.15 7.89
CA LEU A 91 5.40 -8.31 8.44
C LEU A 91 5.28 -8.17 9.97
N PRO A 92 4.24 -7.50 10.47
CA PRO A 92 4.03 -7.35 11.89
C PRO A 92 3.49 -8.65 12.51
N ASN A 93 3.69 -8.81 13.82
CA ASN A 93 3.03 -9.85 14.61
C ASN A 93 1.78 -9.29 15.31
N GLY A 94 0.72 -10.09 15.30
CA GLY A 94 -0.41 -9.94 16.20
C GLY A 94 -0.03 -10.29 17.65
N THR A 95 -0.92 -9.99 18.58
CA THR A 95 -0.76 -10.40 19.99
C THR A 95 -1.14 -11.86 20.21
N LEU A 96 -0.91 -12.38 21.43
CA LEU A 96 -1.41 -13.69 21.83
C LEU A 96 -2.81 -13.57 22.45
N ASP A 97 -3.72 -14.44 22.06
CA ASP A 97 -5.03 -14.58 22.70
C ASP A 97 -4.91 -15.32 24.05
N PRO A 98 -6.00 -15.46 24.82
CA PRO A 98 -5.96 -16.18 26.10
C PRO A 98 -5.58 -17.67 25.99
N GLN A 99 -5.61 -18.25 24.79
CA GLN A 99 -5.18 -19.62 24.51
C GLN A 99 -3.70 -19.70 24.11
N GLY A 100 -3.01 -18.56 24.02
CA GLY A 100 -1.61 -18.47 23.62
C GLY A 100 -1.40 -18.51 22.10
N ASN A 101 -2.47 -18.37 21.31
CA ASN A 101 -2.39 -18.33 19.85
C ASN A 101 -2.21 -16.91 19.36
N ARG A 102 -1.32 -16.71 18.40
CA ARG A 102 -1.11 -15.39 17.81
C ARG A 102 -2.26 -15.02 16.87
N PHE A 103 -2.77 -13.80 17.00
CA PHE A 103 -3.94 -13.33 16.27
C PHE A 103 -3.98 -11.81 16.10
N TRP A 104 -4.80 -11.37 15.16
CA TRP A 104 -5.31 -10.01 15.02
C TRP A 104 -6.73 -9.95 15.57
N ASP A 105 -7.05 -8.92 16.36
CA ASP A 105 -8.37 -8.70 16.95
C ASP A 105 -9.39 -8.13 15.95
N THR A 106 -9.61 -8.89 14.88
CA THR A 106 -10.60 -8.60 13.84
C THR A 106 -11.97 -9.16 14.18
N PHE A 107 -12.06 -9.93 15.27
CA PHE A 107 -13.31 -10.52 15.74
C PHE A 107 -14.00 -9.63 16.80
N GLY A 108 -13.33 -8.59 17.29
CA GLY A 108 -13.82 -7.76 18.39
C GLY A 108 -13.97 -8.53 19.69
N LEU A 109 -13.12 -9.55 19.86
CA LEU A 109 -13.10 -10.44 21.02
C LEU A 109 -11.91 -10.14 21.93
N GLY A 110 -10.89 -9.45 21.42
CA GLY A 110 -9.77 -8.94 22.17
C GLY A 110 -10.03 -7.56 22.76
N GLN A 111 -9.08 -7.12 23.59
CA GLN A 111 -9.00 -5.75 24.10
C GLN A 111 -7.72 -5.07 23.57
N VAL A 112 -7.24 -5.50 22.39
CA VAL A 112 -5.96 -5.06 21.82
C VAL A 112 -6.22 -4.17 20.62
N ASP A 113 -5.57 -3.01 20.60
CA ASP A 113 -5.66 -2.09 19.47
C ASP A 113 -4.65 -2.46 18.36
N ASP A 114 -5.05 -3.37 17.48
CA ASP A 114 -4.23 -3.73 16.31
C ASP A 114 -4.23 -2.67 15.21
N LEU A 115 -5.32 -1.91 15.08
CA LEU A 115 -5.41 -0.81 14.11
C LEU A 115 -4.47 0.33 14.53
N GLY A 116 -4.53 0.75 15.78
CA GLY A 116 -3.62 1.74 16.35
C GLY A 116 -2.16 1.30 16.28
N PHE A 117 -1.87 0.02 16.50
CA PHE A 117 -0.53 -0.53 16.34
C PHE A 117 -0.03 -0.41 14.89
N VAL A 118 -0.83 -0.78 13.90
CA VAL A 118 -0.42 -0.68 12.48
C VAL A 118 -0.17 0.78 12.09
N ALA A 119 -1.03 1.70 12.51
CA ALA A 119 -0.82 3.13 12.29
C ALA A 119 0.48 3.63 12.95
N ALA A 120 0.70 3.30 14.23
CA ALA A 120 1.91 3.69 14.95
C ALA A 120 3.19 3.08 14.33
N LEU A 121 3.10 1.87 13.79
CA LEU A 121 4.20 1.22 13.09
C LEU A 121 4.51 1.92 11.76
N LEU A 122 3.49 2.24 10.95
CA LEU A 122 3.69 3.02 9.72
C LEU A 122 4.32 4.38 10.01
N ASP A 123 3.82 5.10 11.02
CA ASP A 123 4.36 6.40 11.43
C ASP A 123 5.81 6.27 11.89
N THR A 124 6.13 5.24 12.67
CA THR A 124 7.51 4.95 13.13
C THR A 124 8.44 4.66 11.96
N LEU A 125 8.01 3.83 11.01
CA LEU A 125 8.81 3.49 9.83
C LEU A 125 9.01 4.70 8.92
N SER A 126 8.04 5.62 8.85
CA SER A 126 8.13 6.85 8.06
C SER A 126 9.17 7.84 8.60
N LEU A 127 9.55 7.69 9.88
CA LEU A 127 10.68 8.44 10.46
C LEU A 127 12.04 7.82 10.13
N GLN A 128 12.07 6.54 9.78
CA GLN A 128 13.30 5.77 9.52
C GLN A 128 13.61 5.63 8.02
N TYR A 129 12.56 5.57 7.19
CA TYR A 129 12.63 5.37 5.76
C TYR A 129 11.82 6.44 5.04
N THR A 130 12.29 6.86 3.87
CA THR A 130 11.52 7.69 2.94
C THR A 130 10.40 6.87 2.32
N ILE A 131 9.25 6.84 2.98
CA ILE A 131 8.04 6.14 2.55
C ILE A 131 7.18 7.07 1.70
N GLU A 132 6.66 6.55 0.60
CA GLU A 132 5.64 7.19 -0.20
C GLU A 132 4.27 6.96 0.46
N ALA A 133 3.81 7.95 1.24
CA ALA A 133 2.57 7.84 2.03
C ALA A 133 1.32 7.55 1.17
N ASP A 134 1.34 7.98 -0.10
CA ASP A 134 0.27 7.69 -1.06
C ASP A 134 0.26 6.23 -1.55
N ARG A 135 1.30 5.44 -1.23
CA ARG A 135 1.46 4.07 -1.74
C ARG A 135 1.74 3.09 -0.62
N VAL A 136 0.85 3.12 0.37
CA VAL A 136 0.79 2.13 1.44
C VAL A 136 -0.34 1.16 1.14
N TYR A 137 -0.03 -0.13 1.20
CA TYR A 137 -0.96 -1.21 0.88
C TYR A 137 -0.98 -2.25 1.99
N SER A 138 -2.08 -3.00 2.10
CA SER A 138 -2.20 -4.10 3.07
C SER A 138 -2.63 -5.39 2.41
N THR A 139 -2.02 -6.49 2.81
CA THR A 139 -2.46 -7.83 2.46
C THR A 139 -2.24 -8.82 3.59
N GLY A 140 -2.91 -9.96 3.56
CA GLY A 140 -2.65 -11.02 4.50
C GLY A 140 -3.45 -12.28 4.22
N MET A 141 -3.08 -13.35 4.92
CA MET A 141 -3.76 -14.63 4.84
C MET A 141 -4.75 -14.81 5.98
N SER A 142 -5.93 -15.38 5.71
CA SER A 142 -6.88 -15.76 6.77
C SER A 142 -7.19 -14.57 7.69
N ASN A 143 -7.03 -14.69 9.01
CA ASN A 143 -7.13 -13.57 9.98
C ASN A 143 -6.31 -12.31 9.61
N GLY A 144 -5.19 -12.42 8.90
CA GLY A 144 -4.47 -11.27 8.33
C GLY A 144 -5.17 -10.64 7.10
N GLY A 145 -5.94 -11.43 6.35
CA GLY A 145 -6.87 -10.93 5.34
C GLY A 145 -8.07 -10.21 5.96
N PHE A 146 -8.57 -10.69 7.10
CA PHE A 146 -9.56 -9.94 7.91
C PHE A 146 -8.97 -8.61 8.37
N MET A 147 -7.71 -8.61 8.82
CA MET A 147 -7.02 -7.37 9.23
C MET A 147 -6.90 -6.38 8.07
N SER A 148 -6.62 -6.85 6.86
CA SER A 148 -6.56 -6.00 5.66
C SER A 148 -7.92 -5.35 5.34
N TYR A 149 -9.01 -6.07 5.53
CA TYR A 149 -10.36 -5.49 5.42
C TYR A 149 -10.68 -4.51 6.55
N ASP A 150 -10.31 -4.80 7.79
CA ASP A 150 -10.49 -3.87 8.91
C ASP A 150 -9.70 -2.57 8.66
N LEU A 151 -8.49 -2.63 8.10
CA LEU A 151 -7.74 -1.43 7.70
C LEU A 151 -8.47 -0.63 6.62
N ALA A 152 -9.07 -1.31 5.64
CA ALA A 152 -9.88 -0.64 4.61
C ALA A 152 -11.11 0.07 5.19
N CYS A 153 -11.72 -0.51 6.23
CA CYS A 153 -12.89 0.05 6.89
C CYS A 153 -12.55 1.20 7.84
N PHE A 154 -11.55 1.00 8.71
CA PHE A 154 -11.33 1.85 9.89
C PHE A 154 -10.11 2.76 9.77
N GLN A 155 -9.27 2.55 8.74
CA GLN A 155 -8.07 3.35 8.45
C GLN A 155 -7.91 3.59 6.94
N SER A 156 -9.04 3.80 6.24
CA SER A 156 -9.03 3.97 4.78
C SER A 156 -8.08 5.11 4.35
N ASP A 157 -8.00 6.17 5.16
CA ASP A 157 -7.13 7.34 4.99
C ASP A 157 -5.62 7.05 5.02
N ARG A 158 -5.22 5.80 5.24
CA ARG A 158 -3.81 5.37 5.28
C ARG A 158 -3.45 4.37 4.20
N PHE A 159 -4.42 3.71 3.56
CA PHE A 159 -4.16 2.59 2.66
C PHE A 159 -4.78 2.83 1.28
N ALA A 160 -3.93 2.86 0.25
CA ALA A 160 -4.33 3.13 -1.13
C ALA A 160 -5.10 1.96 -1.76
N ALA A 161 -4.82 0.72 -1.33
CA ALA A 161 -5.51 -0.49 -1.76
C ALA A 161 -5.22 -1.64 -0.78
N ILE A 162 -6.12 -2.62 -0.73
CA ILE A 162 -5.98 -3.81 0.11
C ILE A 162 -6.18 -5.10 -0.69
N ALA A 163 -5.56 -6.20 -0.26
CA ALA A 163 -5.79 -7.52 -0.83
C ALA A 163 -5.94 -8.59 0.27
N SER A 164 -7.03 -9.35 0.26
CA SER A 164 -7.27 -10.43 1.22
C SER A 164 -7.13 -11.80 0.56
N VAL A 165 -6.30 -12.68 1.14
CA VAL A 165 -6.15 -14.07 0.71
C VAL A 165 -6.78 -14.98 1.77
N THR A 166 -7.81 -15.73 1.39
CA THR A 166 -8.59 -16.63 2.26
C THR A 166 -9.14 -15.97 3.55
N GLY A 167 -9.16 -14.64 3.62
CA GLY A 167 -9.83 -13.85 4.64
C GLY A 167 -11.22 -13.37 4.19
N THR A 168 -12.00 -12.87 5.15
CA THR A 168 -13.30 -12.20 4.96
C THR A 168 -13.49 -11.16 6.08
N MET A 169 -14.71 -10.72 6.35
CA MET A 169 -15.06 -9.94 7.54
C MET A 169 -16.11 -10.67 8.38
N ILE A 170 -16.19 -10.33 9.66
CA ILE A 170 -17.36 -10.69 10.47
C ILE A 170 -18.49 -9.68 10.23
N THR A 171 -19.74 -10.15 10.27
CA THR A 171 -20.91 -9.30 9.98
C THR A 171 -20.96 -8.01 10.80
N PRO A 172 -20.69 -8.00 12.12
CA PRO A 172 -20.70 -6.76 12.90
C PRO A 172 -19.63 -5.75 12.48
N ARG A 173 -18.43 -6.21 12.07
CA ARG A 173 -17.35 -5.34 11.60
C ARG A 173 -17.69 -4.72 10.25
N LEU A 174 -18.22 -5.52 9.32
CA LEU A 174 -18.69 -5.00 8.03
C LEU A 174 -19.82 -3.97 8.21
N ALA A 175 -20.76 -4.22 9.13
CA ALA A 175 -21.84 -3.29 9.43
C ALA A 175 -21.35 -1.97 10.06
N ALA A 176 -20.24 -2.02 10.80
CA ALA A 176 -19.60 -0.85 11.41
C ALA A 176 -18.59 -0.15 10.49
N CYS A 177 -18.32 -0.71 9.30
CA CYS A 177 -17.34 -0.21 8.36
C CYS A 177 -17.62 1.27 8.02
N ASN A 178 -16.60 2.12 8.14
CA ASN A 178 -16.72 3.57 7.94
C ASN A 178 -15.67 4.11 6.97
N ALA A 179 -15.33 3.32 5.94
CA ALA A 179 -14.43 3.75 4.87
C ALA A 179 -14.92 5.09 4.27
N THR A 180 -14.01 6.05 4.13
CA THR A 180 -14.36 7.45 3.84
C THR A 180 -14.20 7.86 2.38
N HIS A 181 -13.62 6.99 1.56
CA HIS A 181 -13.41 7.18 0.12
C HIS A 181 -13.47 5.82 -0.59
N PRO A 182 -13.63 5.79 -1.93
CA PRO A 182 -13.50 4.55 -2.69
C PRO A 182 -12.16 3.87 -2.39
N THR A 183 -12.19 2.56 -2.13
CA THR A 183 -11.02 1.78 -1.73
C THR A 183 -10.87 0.58 -2.65
N PRO A 184 -9.83 0.54 -3.51
CA PRO A 184 -9.54 -0.63 -4.31
C PRO A 184 -9.32 -1.89 -3.45
N VAL A 185 -10.04 -2.96 -3.78
CA VAL A 185 -10.01 -4.23 -3.05
C VAL A 185 -9.72 -5.39 -4.00
N MET A 186 -8.78 -6.25 -3.61
CA MET A 186 -8.61 -7.58 -4.20
C MET A 186 -8.99 -8.67 -3.21
N GLN A 187 -9.78 -9.65 -3.65
CA GLN A 187 -10.04 -10.88 -2.91
C GLN A 187 -9.45 -12.08 -3.65
N ILE A 188 -8.83 -13.00 -2.92
CA ILE A 188 -8.42 -14.30 -3.44
C ILE A 188 -9.00 -15.36 -2.50
N HIS A 189 -9.79 -16.30 -3.00
CA HIS A 189 -10.46 -17.28 -2.12
C HIS A 189 -10.77 -18.62 -2.80
N GLY A 190 -10.57 -19.70 -2.05
CA GLY A 190 -10.92 -21.05 -2.45
C GLY A 190 -12.41 -21.37 -2.29
N THR A 191 -13.04 -21.96 -3.29
CA THR A 191 -14.46 -22.36 -3.17
C THR A 191 -14.66 -23.59 -2.28
N ALA A 192 -13.58 -24.33 -1.99
CA ALA A 192 -13.56 -25.50 -1.11
C ALA A 192 -12.76 -25.24 0.17
N ASP A 193 -12.65 -23.97 0.59
CA ASP A 193 -11.96 -23.56 1.81
C ASP A 193 -12.64 -24.16 3.06
N PRO A 194 -11.96 -25.05 3.80
CA PRO A 194 -12.53 -25.74 4.97
C PRO A 194 -12.49 -24.89 6.25
N THR A 195 -11.88 -23.71 6.22
CA THR A 195 -11.60 -22.88 7.40
C THR A 195 -12.42 -21.60 7.38
N VAL A 196 -12.35 -20.84 6.30
CA VAL A 196 -13.20 -19.67 6.05
C VAL A 196 -14.14 -20.04 4.92
N ASN A 197 -15.36 -20.43 5.28
CA ASN A 197 -16.29 -20.98 4.31
C ASN A 197 -16.61 -19.98 3.20
N TYR A 198 -16.51 -20.41 1.95
CA TYR A 198 -16.78 -19.59 0.77
C TYR A 198 -18.18 -18.94 0.80
N GLY A 199 -19.19 -19.68 1.26
CA GLY A 199 -20.56 -19.20 1.41
C GLY A 199 -20.83 -18.44 2.71
N GLY A 200 -19.81 -18.19 3.52
CA GLY A 200 -19.93 -17.54 4.83
C GLY A 200 -20.53 -18.47 5.90
N GLY A 201 -21.13 -17.86 6.94
CA GLY A 201 -21.71 -18.57 8.07
C GLY A 201 -20.88 -18.45 9.35
N GLY A 202 -21.46 -18.79 10.50
CA GLY A 202 -20.78 -18.65 11.80
C GLY A 202 -20.43 -17.20 12.17
N GLY A 203 -21.11 -16.21 11.57
CA GLY A 203 -20.81 -14.79 11.72
C GLY A 203 -19.84 -14.23 10.67
N PHE A 204 -19.31 -15.06 9.77
CA PHE A 204 -18.47 -14.63 8.66
C PHE A 204 -19.33 -14.29 7.44
N VAL A 205 -18.97 -13.20 6.76
CA VAL A 205 -19.63 -12.76 5.53
C VAL A 205 -19.21 -13.69 4.38
N GLY A 206 -20.17 -14.08 3.53
CA GLY A 206 -19.90 -14.87 2.33
C GLY A 206 -19.00 -14.11 1.36
N ILE A 207 -18.13 -14.82 0.64
CA ILE A 207 -17.08 -14.17 -0.16
C ILE A 207 -17.67 -13.38 -1.32
N GLU A 208 -18.68 -13.93 -2.00
CA GLU A 208 -19.37 -13.18 -3.06
C GLU A 208 -20.11 -11.96 -2.49
N ASP A 209 -20.76 -12.09 -1.33
CA ASP A 209 -21.44 -10.96 -0.67
C ASP A 209 -20.47 -9.85 -0.27
N LEU A 210 -19.29 -10.22 0.24
CA LEU A 210 -18.24 -9.27 0.61
C LEU A 210 -17.67 -8.56 -0.62
N VAL A 211 -17.40 -9.30 -1.70
CA VAL A 211 -16.98 -8.70 -2.98
C VAL A 211 -18.06 -7.75 -3.48
N GLN A 212 -19.33 -8.14 -3.47
CA GLN A 212 -20.44 -7.29 -3.90
C GLN A 212 -20.62 -6.06 -3.01
N HIS A 213 -20.38 -6.16 -1.71
CA HIS A 213 -20.37 -4.99 -0.83
C HIS A 213 -19.36 -3.94 -1.31
N TRP A 214 -18.12 -4.34 -1.59
CA TRP A 214 -17.09 -3.41 -2.07
C TRP A 214 -17.33 -2.92 -3.50
N VAL A 215 -17.92 -3.75 -4.37
CA VAL A 215 -18.36 -3.33 -5.72
C VAL A 215 -19.39 -2.20 -5.60
N GLN A 216 -20.36 -2.34 -4.69
CA GLN A 216 -21.38 -1.31 -4.44
C GLN A 216 -20.78 -0.07 -3.78
N PHE A 217 -19.95 -0.25 -2.76
CA PHE A 217 -19.29 0.84 -2.04
C PHE A 217 -18.42 1.70 -2.98
N ASN A 218 -17.65 1.06 -3.88
CA ASN A 218 -16.83 1.74 -4.87
C ASN A 218 -17.61 2.20 -6.10
N ASN A 219 -18.91 1.92 -6.21
CA ASN A 219 -19.74 2.21 -7.38
C ASN A 219 -19.17 1.60 -8.69
N CYS A 220 -18.57 0.42 -8.60
CA CYS A 220 -18.06 -0.30 -9.77
C CYS A 220 -19.19 -0.84 -10.66
N SER A 221 -18.87 -1.20 -11.91
CA SER A 221 -19.77 -1.96 -12.76
C SER A 221 -20.21 -3.25 -12.06
N ALA A 222 -21.51 -3.46 -11.91
CA ALA A 222 -22.06 -4.68 -11.30
C ALA A 222 -21.76 -5.95 -12.12
N THR A 223 -21.48 -5.81 -13.42
CA THR A 223 -21.06 -6.93 -14.28
C THR A 223 -19.54 -6.92 -14.42
N PRO A 224 -18.84 -7.98 -13.97
CA PRO A 224 -17.39 -8.07 -14.09
C PRO A 224 -16.97 -8.57 -15.48
N VAL A 225 -15.75 -8.23 -15.86
CA VAL A 225 -15.03 -9.02 -16.88
C VAL A 225 -14.49 -10.27 -16.20
N ILE A 226 -14.80 -11.44 -16.76
CA ILE A 226 -14.35 -12.74 -16.22
C ILE A 226 -13.34 -13.33 -17.19
N THR A 227 -12.15 -13.65 -16.68
CA THR A 227 -11.08 -14.32 -17.44
C THR A 227 -10.72 -15.62 -16.74
N ASP A 228 -10.80 -16.74 -17.45
CA ASP A 228 -10.27 -18.01 -16.96
C ASP A 228 -8.74 -17.93 -16.91
N VAL A 229 -8.17 -18.26 -15.75
CA VAL A 229 -6.71 -18.36 -15.62
C VAL A 229 -6.26 -19.64 -16.33
N PRO A 230 -5.20 -19.61 -17.15
CA PRO A 230 -4.65 -20.81 -17.76
C PRO A 230 -4.27 -21.86 -16.70
N ASN A 231 -4.89 -23.04 -16.78
CA ASN A 231 -4.54 -24.19 -15.93
C ASN A 231 -3.23 -24.81 -16.40
N VAL A 232 -2.10 -24.26 -15.94
CA VAL A 232 -0.75 -24.70 -16.27
C VAL A 232 -0.32 -25.88 -15.39
N ASN A 233 -0.86 -25.99 -14.18
CA ASN A 233 -0.65 -27.13 -13.31
C ASN A 233 -1.90 -28.01 -13.23
N THR A 234 -2.05 -28.88 -14.22
CA THR A 234 -3.23 -29.75 -14.34
C THR A 234 -3.33 -30.85 -13.27
N THR A 235 -2.42 -30.89 -12.29
CA THR A 235 -2.35 -31.94 -11.26
C THR A 235 -2.65 -31.44 -9.85
N ASP A 236 -2.81 -30.13 -9.65
CA ASP A 236 -3.11 -29.56 -8.34
C ASP A 236 -4.58 -29.78 -7.93
N GLY A 237 -5.47 -30.02 -8.90
CA GLY A 237 -6.87 -30.37 -8.66
C GLY A 237 -7.80 -29.16 -8.50
N CYS A 238 -7.37 -27.98 -8.92
CA CYS A 238 -8.21 -26.79 -8.93
C CYS A 238 -7.99 -25.96 -10.21
N THR A 239 -8.79 -24.90 -10.37
CA THR A 239 -8.62 -23.89 -11.43
C THR A 239 -8.92 -22.50 -10.85
N ALA A 240 -8.54 -21.44 -11.55
CA ALA A 240 -8.84 -20.08 -11.10
C ALA A 240 -9.59 -19.27 -12.18
N GLN A 241 -10.48 -18.40 -11.72
CA GLN A 241 -11.15 -17.39 -12.53
C GLN A 241 -10.87 -16.00 -11.94
N HIS A 242 -10.50 -15.06 -12.78
CA HIS A 242 -10.26 -13.66 -12.42
C HIS A 242 -11.46 -12.81 -12.83
N TYR A 243 -12.09 -12.20 -11.84
CA TYR A 243 -13.22 -11.29 -11.98
C TYR A 243 -12.72 -9.87 -11.77
N VAL A 244 -12.98 -8.97 -12.71
CA VAL A 244 -12.62 -7.55 -12.61
C VAL A 244 -13.90 -6.70 -12.70
N TYR A 245 -14.24 -6.05 -11.59
CA TYR A 245 -15.31 -5.07 -11.49
C TYR A 245 -14.69 -3.66 -11.62
N SER A 246 -14.62 -3.17 -12.86
CA SER A 246 -14.01 -1.88 -13.21
C SER A 246 -15.00 -0.72 -13.18
N GLY A 247 -14.48 0.50 -13.33
CA GLY A 247 -15.30 1.71 -13.51
C GLY A 247 -15.87 2.28 -12.21
N GLY A 248 -15.26 1.94 -11.07
CA GLY A 248 -15.61 2.52 -9.79
C GLY A 248 -15.26 3.99 -9.70
N ASP A 249 -15.82 4.65 -8.69
CA ASP A 249 -15.58 6.05 -8.38
C ASP A 249 -14.08 6.32 -8.27
N LEU A 250 -13.68 7.45 -8.85
CA LEU A 250 -12.29 7.89 -8.92
C LEU A 250 -11.35 6.84 -9.55
N GLY A 251 -11.85 5.93 -10.38
CA GLY A 251 -11.05 4.89 -11.05
C GLY A 251 -10.71 3.68 -10.16
N SER A 252 -11.38 3.54 -9.01
CA SER A 252 -11.27 2.35 -8.17
C SER A 252 -11.79 1.10 -8.90
N SER A 253 -11.31 -0.07 -8.47
CA SER A 253 -11.81 -1.36 -8.95
C SER A 253 -11.91 -2.36 -7.81
N VAL A 254 -12.70 -3.42 -8.03
CA VAL A 254 -12.69 -4.60 -7.18
C VAL A 254 -12.30 -5.80 -8.03
N GLU A 255 -11.28 -6.53 -7.61
CA GLU A 255 -10.82 -7.73 -8.28
C GLU A 255 -11.04 -8.97 -7.41
N PHE A 256 -11.43 -10.08 -8.02
CA PHE A 256 -11.66 -11.32 -7.30
C PHE A 256 -11.09 -12.51 -8.07
N PHE A 257 -10.12 -13.20 -7.46
CA PHE A 257 -9.67 -14.52 -7.89
C PHE A 257 -10.46 -15.60 -7.17
N LYS A 258 -11.43 -16.18 -7.88
CA LYS A 258 -12.18 -17.35 -7.46
C LYS A 258 -11.38 -18.60 -7.78
N ILE A 259 -10.88 -19.29 -6.76
CA ILE A 259 -10.12 -20.53 -6.92
C ILE A 259 -11.08 -21.72 -6.78
N ILE A 260 -11.57 -22.22 -7.91
CA ILE A 260 -12.54 -23.31 -8.00
C ILE A 260 -11.88 -24.61 -7.54
N GLY A 261 -12.40 -25.20 -6.46
CA GLY A 261 -11.82 -26.38 -5.82
C GLY A 261 -10.61 -26.09 -4.91
N GLY A 262 -10.15 -24.84 -4.84
CA GLY A 262 -9.07 -24.42 -3.95
C GLY A 262 -9.51 -24.42 -2.48
N GLY A 263 -8.55 -24.69 -1.58
CA GLY A 263 -8.71 -24.67 -0.13
C GLY A 263 -8.22 -23.38 0.52
N HIS A 264 -7.90 -23.47 1.82
CA HIS A 264 -7.43 -22.36 2.66
C HIS A 264 -5.92 -22.12 2.50
N THR A 265 -5.50 -21.74 1.29
CA THR A 265 -4.09 -21.69 0.91
C THR A 265 -3.72 -20.38 0.23
N TRP A 266 -2.42 -20.10 0.18
CA TRP A 266 -1.87 -18.98 -0.59
C TRP A 266 -1.49 -19.46 -2.00
N PRO A 267 -2.17 -19.03 -3.07
CA PRO A 267 -1.88 -19.53 -4.41
C PRO A 267 -0.42 -19.30 -4.84
N GLY A 268 0.20 -20.36 -5.35
CA GLY A 268 1.60 -20.39 -5.75
C GLY A 268 2.60 -20.70 -4.62
N ALA A 269 2.13 -20.96 -3.39
CA ALA A 269 2.99 -21.33 -2.26
C ALA A 269 2.82 -22.80 -1.83
N PRO A 270 3.87 -23.51 -1.39
CA PRO A 270 3.78 -24.89 -0.95
C PRO A 270 3.20 -25.01 0.49
N PHE A 271 2.00 -24.47 0.71
CA PHE A 271 1.26 -24.50 1.98
C PHE A 271 0.00 -25.36 1.83
N ILE A 272 -0.29 -26.25 2.79
CA ILE A 272 -1.32 -27.29 2.62
C ILE A 272 -2.39 -27.20 3.72
N VAL A 273 -3.48 -26.52 3.40
CA VAL A 273 -4.78 -26.63 4.10
C VAL A 273 -5.86 -26.74 3.03
N GLY A 274 -6.04 -27.96 2.51
CA GLY A 274 -6.82 -28.22 1.30
C GLY A 274 -5.97 -28.14 0.04
N VAL A 275 -6.60 -27.84 -1.10
CA VAL A 275 -5.95 -27.80 -2.41
C VAL A 275 -5.35 -26.42 -2.68
N THR A 276 -4.08 -26.36 -3.06
CA THR A 276 -3.40 -25.12 -3.43
C THR A 276 -3.38 -24.96 -4.94
N ASN A 277 -3.86 -23.82 -5.44
CA ASN A 277 -3.68 -23.48 -6.84
C ASN A 277 -2.23 -23.07 -7.13
N LEU A 278 -1.63 -23.70 -8.13
CA LEU A 278 -0.27 -23.47 -8.58
C LEU A 278 -0.21 -22.79 -9.96
N ASP A 279 -1.35 -22.33 -10.49
CA ASP A 279 -1.44 -21.63 -11.77
C ASP A 279 -1.08 -20.15 -11.64
N ILE A 280 -1.39 -19.53 -10.50
CA ILE A 280 -1.06 -18.13 -10.20
C ILE A 280 -0.06 -18.01 -9.06
N ASN A 281 0.67 -16.91 -9.05
CA ASN A 281 1.44 -16.47 -7.89
C ASN A 281 0.72 -15.28 -7.26
N ALA A 282 0.08 -15.50 -6.11
CA ALA A 282 -0.74 -14.45 -5.48
C ALA A 282 0.06 -13.18 -5.17
N CYS A 283 1.32 -13.27 -4.74
CA CYS A 283 2.15 -12.08 -4.50
C CYS A 283 2.33 -11.22 -5.76
N LYS A 284 2.50 -11.86 -6.94
CA LYS A 284 2.63 -11.14 -8.22
C LYS A 284 1.33 -10.46 -8.61
N GLU A 285 0.19 -11.14 -8.47
CA GLU A 285 -1.10 -10.55 -8.81
C GLU A 285 -1.48 -9.42 -7.86
N ILE A 286 -1.22 -9.60 -6.55
CA ILE A 286 -1.42 -8.56 -5.54
C ILE A 286 -0.57 -7.32 -5.84
N TRP A 287 0.72 -7.48 -6.19
CA TRP A 287 1.54 -6.34 -6.54
C TRP A 287 1.08 -5.64 -7.83
N ARG A 288 0.70 -6.40 -8.86
CA ARG A 288 0.13 -5.84 -10.10
C ARG A 288 -1.12 -5.01 -9.81
N PHE A 289 -1.94 -5.46 -8.87
CA PHE A 289 -3.10 -4.73 -8.40
C PHE A 289 -2.71 -3.46 -7.63
N PHE A 290 -1.90 -3.57 -6.58
CA PHE A 290 -1.48 -2.43 -5.76
C PHE A 290 -0.80 -1.32 -6.56
N ASN A 291 0.09 -1.69 -7.49
CA ASN A 291 0.86 -0.73 -8.27
C ASN A 291 0.01 0.13 -9.23
N GLN A 292 -1.30 -0.08 -9.31
CA GLN A 292 -2.24 0.76 -10.07
C GLN A 292 -2.78 1.96 -9.27
N TYR A 293 -2.62 1.97 -7.94
CA TYR A 293 -3.37 2.89 -7.07
C TYR A 293 -2.47 3.74 -6.18
N THR A 294 -2.90 4.99 -5.99
CA THR A 294 -2.31 5.96 -5.05
C THR A 294 -3.41 6.55 -4.19
N LEU A 295 -3.20 6.70 -2.89
CA LEU A 295 -4.22 7.14 -1.93
C LEU A 295 -4.79 8.53 -2.28
N SER A 296 -3.94 9.47 -2.70
CA SER A 296 -4.34 10.83 -3.09
C SER A 296 -5.35 10.87 -4.25
N GLN A 297 -5.48 9.79 -5.02
CA GLN A 297 -6.55 9.59 -6.00
C GLN A 297 -7.94 9.59 -5.36
N PHE A 298 -8.05 9.15 -4.11
CA PHE A 298 -9.31 8.89 -3.41
C PHE A 298 -9.59 9.87 -2.26
N VAL A 299 -8.55 10.33 -1.55
CA VAL A 299 -8.68 11.28 -0.43
C VAL A 299 -8.49 12.73 -0.82
N GLY A 300 -8.03 12.99 -2.06
CA GLY A 300 -7.86 14.34 -2.54
C GLY A 300 -9.20 15.06 -2.65
N VAL A 301 -9.30 16.25 -2.05
CA VAL A 301 -10.08 17.31 -2.71
C VAL A 301 -9.47 17.39 -4.09
N ALA A 302 -10.26 17.27 -5.16
CA ALA A 302 -9.75 17.49 -6.50
C ALA A 302 -8.96 18.80 -6.49
N GLU A 303 -7.63 18.72 -6.43
CA GLU A 303 -6.80 19.76 -6.99
C GLU A 303 -7.13 19.66 -8.47
N GLN A 304 -8.16 20.38 -8.85
CA GLN A 304 -8.18 21.06 -10.12
C GLN A 304 -6.90 21.88 -10.13
N VAL A 305 -5.79 21.22 -10.46
CA VAL A 305 -4.59 21.83 -10.98
C VAL A 305 -5.04 22.42 -12.31
N HIS A 306 -5.75 23.55 -12.24
CA HIS A 306 -5.66 24.56 -13.27
C HIS A 306 -4.24 25.14 -13.15
N SER A 307 -3.21 24.33 -13.44
CA SER A 307 -1.92 24.85 -13.87
C SER A 307 -2.14 25.21 -15.33
N THR A 308 -2.46 26.45 -15.63
CA THR A 308 -1.52 27.57 -15.50
C THR A 308 -1.89 28.51 -14.37
N ALA A 309 -1.00 28.67 -13.37
CA ALA A 309 -1.12 29.80 -12.47
C ALA A 309 -1.11 31.10 -13.28
N SER A 310 -2.17 31.90 -13.18
CA SER A 310 -2.28 33.22 -13.83
C SER A 310 -1.40 34.29 -13.16
N PHE A 311 -0.59 33.87 -12.18
CA PHE A 311 0.20 34.76 -11.35
C PHE A 311 1.46 34.07 -10.81
N THR A 312 2.46 34.88 -10.50
CA THR A 312 3.70 34.44 -9.87
C THR A 312 3.82 34.99 -8.45
N VAL A 313 4.29 34.17 -7.50
CA VAL A 313 4.69 34.61 -6.17
C VAL A 313 6.22 34.72 -6.08
N GLY A 314 6.74 35.79 -5.49
CA GLY A 314 8.14 35.84 -5.07
C GLY A 314 8.47 37.01 -4.14
N PRO A 315 9.48 36.88 -3.26
CA PRO A 315 10.27 35.67 -3.00
C PRO A 315 9.45 34.58 -2.29
N ASN A 316 9.76 33.31 -2.56
CA ASN A 316 9.16 32.15 -1.89
C ASN A 316 10.20 31.02 -1.84
N PRO A 317 10.75 30.67 -0.65
CA PRO A 317 10.37 31.20 0.66
C PRO A 317 10.65 32.70 0.85
N SER A 318 9.85 33.38 1.67
CA SER A 318 10.00 34.80 2.03
C SER A 318 10.52 34.97 3.46
N LEU A 319 11.35 35.98 3.72
CA LEU A 319 11.79 36.33 5.08
C LEU A 319 10.79 37.26 5.79
N ASP A 320 10.11 38.13 5.05
CA ASP A 320 9.22 39.15 5.63
C ASP A 320 7.96 39.31 4.77
N SER A 321 8.15 39.73 3.52
CA SER A 321 7.08 39.90 2.54
C SER A 321 7.27 39.05 1.29
N PHE A 322 6.15 38.79 0.61
CA PHE A 322 6.12 38.23 -0.73
C PHE A 322 5.25 39.09 -1.65
N THR A 323 5.56 39.07 -2.94
CA THR A 323 4.82 39.79 -3.97
C THR A 323 4.06 38.82 -4.85
N LEU A 324 2.78 39.10 -5.10
CA LEU A 324 1.98 38.52 -6.16
C LEU A 324 2.08 39.38 -7.41
N ARG A 325 2.35 38.77 -8.57
CA ARG A 325 2.35 39.44 -9.87
C ARG A 325 1.39 38.75 -10.84
N PHE A 326 0.53 39.53 -11.48
CA PHE A 326 -0.47 39.09 -12.45
C PHE A 326 -0.17 39.71 -13.81
N GLU A 327 -0.52 39.03 -14.91
CA GLU A 327 -0.27 39.53 -16.26
C GLU A 327 -1.18 40.71 -16.66
N GLN A 328 -2.44 40.71 -16.19
CA GLN A 328 -3.46 41.70 -16.58
C GLN A 328 -4.22 42.27 -15.38
N PRO A 329 -4.72 43.52 -15.44
CA PRO A 329 -5.45 44.16 -14.35
C PRO A 329 -6.94 43.77 -14.34
N THR A 330 -7.25 42.58 -13.83
CA THR A 330 -8.62 42.06 -13.68
C THR A 330 -9.05 41.99 -12.22
N ILE A 331 -10.34 42.21 -11.95
CA ILE A 331 -10.89 42.13 -10.58
C ILE A 331 -10.82 40.69 -10.09
N ARG A 332 -10.15 40.49 -8.96
CA ARG A 332 -9.96 39.20 -8.32
C ARG A 332 -10.09 39.30 -6.81
N THR A 333 -10.47 38.21 -6.17
CA THR A 333 -10.42 38.04 -4.71
C THR A 333 -9.19 37.21 -4.35
N ILE A 334 -8.36 37.73 -3.47
CA ILE A 334 -7.16 37.07 -2.95
C ILE A 334 -7.43 36.73 -1.49
N ARG A 335 -7.30 35.46 -1.12
CA ARG A 335 -7.46 34.94 0.24
C ARG A 335 -6.19 34.19 0.62
N ILE A 336 -5.60 34.54 1.76
CA ILE A 336 -4.39 33.90 2.29
C ILE A 336 -4.79 33.18 3.57
N GLU A 337 -4.47 31.89 3.63
CA GLU A 337 -4.77 31.01 4.75
C GLU A 337 -3.48 30.43 5.33
N ASN A 338 -3.44 30.19 6.63
CA ASN A 338 -2.35 29.43 7.24
C ASN A 338 -2.58 27.91 7.09
N ALA A 339 -1.61 27.10 7.52
CA ALA A 339 -1.69 25.64 7.45
C ALA A 339 -2.87 25.01 8.22
N THR A 340 -3.53 25.75 9.13
CA THR A 340 -4.72 25.28 9.86
C THR A 340 -6.03 25.72 9.20
N GLY A 341 -6.00 26.34 8.01
CA GLY A 341 -7.18 26.84 7.29
C GLY A 341 -7.74 28.16 7.82
N GLN A 342 -7.03 28.84 8.73
CA GLN A 342 -7.43 30.16 9.21
C GLN A 342 -7.07 31.23 8.17
N VAL A 343 -8.04 32.07 7.81
CA VAL A 343 -7.82 33.21 6.91
C VAL A 343 -7.03 34.27 7.63
N VAL A 344 -5.80 34.52 7.17
CA VAL A 344 -4.93 35.58 7.71
C VAL A 344 -5.08 36.88 6.95
N ARG A 345 -5.46 36.82 5.67
CA ARG A 345 -5.69 38.01 4.85
C ARG A 345 -6.71 37.74 3.76
N GLN A 346 -7.54 38.73 3.48
CA GLN A 346 -8.40 38.74 2.29
C GLN A 346 -8.44 40.15 1.69
N VAL A 347 -8.34 40.23 0.35
CA VAL A 347 -8.35 41.48 -0.41
C VAL A 347 -9.08 41.26 -1.74
N VAL A 348 -9.86 42.24 -2.18
CA VAL A 348 -10.39 42.32 -3.55
C VAL A 348 -9.64 43.42 -4.27
N THR A 349 -9.10 43.14 -5.46
CA THR A 349 -8.21 44.06 -6.18
C THR A 349 -8.25 43.83 -7.68
N SER A 350 -7.89 44.85 -8.45
CA SER A 350 -7.56 44.74 -9.88
C SER A 350 -6.08 45.03 -10.18
N SER A 351 -5.25 45.21 -9.14
CA SER A 351 -3.81 45.47 -9.31
C SER A 351 -3.09 44.26 -9.91
N THR A 352 -2.10 44.52 -10.76
CA THR A 352 -1.19 43.50 -11.31
C THR A 352 -0.05 43.17 -10.35
N MET A 353 0.13 43.94 -9.28
CA MET A 353 1.16 43.68 -8.28
C MET A 353 0.64 44.00 -6.88
N LEU A 354 0.81 43.07 -5.96
CA LEU A 354 0.48 43.25 -4.54
C LEU A 354 1.56 42.64 -3.68
N GLU A 355 1.96 43.36 -2.64
CA GLU A 355 2.89 42.87 -1.62
C GLU A 355 2.13 42.51 -0.34
N PHE A 356 2.50 41.40 0.27
CA PHE A 356 1.92 40.91 1.52
C PHE A 356 3.03 40.62 2.52
N THR A 357 2.84 41.07 3.75
CA THR A 357 3.68 40.70 4.91
C THR A 357 2.91 39.67 5.73
N LEU A 358 3.59 38.60 6.14
CA LEU A 358 3.02 37.56 7.01
C LEU A 358 3.54 37.77 8.43
N GLU A 359 2.70 37.57 9.44
CA GLU A 359 3.10 37.82 10.83
C GLU A 359 3.96 36.67 11.39
N ALA A 360 3.56 35.41 11.16
CA ALA A 360 4.22 34.23 11.72
C ALA A 360 4.99 33.43 10.67
N GLU A 361 6.04 32.73 11.10
CA GLU A 361 6.73 31.71 10.30
C GLU A 361 5.78 30.53 10.02
N GLY A 362 5.87 29.93 8.84
CA GLY A 362 5.05 28.78 8.48
C GLY A 362 4.62 28.72 7.02
N VAL A 363 3.73 27.76 6.74
CA VAL A 363 3.17 27.51 5.41
C VAL A 363 1.82 28.20 5.27
N TYR A 364 1.65 28.90 4.16
CA TYR A 364 0.44 29.62 3.79
C TYR A 364 -0.04 29.20 2.40
N LEU A 365 -1.35 29.22 2.20
CA LEU A 365 -2.00 28.99 0.92
C LEU A 365 -2.60 30.31 0.42
N VAL A 366 -2.20 30.73 -0.78
CA VAL A 366 -2.74 31.92 -1.46
C VAL A 366 -3.75 31.46 -2.50
N HIS A 367 -5.02 31.70 -2.23
CA HIS A 367 -6.14 31.47 -3.13
C HIS A 367 -6.44 32.75 -3.91
N VAL A 368 -6.49 32.66 -5.23
CA VAL A 368 -6.89 33.74 -6.13
C VAL A 368 -8.12 33.29 -6.93
N LEU A 369 -9.21 34.02 -6.76
CA LEU A 369 -10.48 33.83 -7.45
C LEU A 369 -10.70 34.96 -8.45
N GLU A 370 -10.83 34.63 -9.72
CA GLU A 370 -11.05 35.56 -10.82
C GLU A 370 -12.25 35.06 -11.67
N GLY A 371 -13.41 35.70 -11.51
CA GLY A 371 -14.65 35.22 -12.13
C GLY A 371 -15.01 33.80 -11.64
N SER A 372 -15.09 32.84 -12.56
CA SER A 372 -15.31 31.42 -12.27
C SER A 372 -14.01 30.61 -12.13
N THR A 373 -12.84 31.24 -12.27
CA THR A 373 -11.54 30.57 -12.17
C THR A 373 -10.96 30.71 -10.76
N SER A 374 -10.34 29.63 -10.28
CA SER A 374 -9.66 29.57 -8.98
C SER A 374 -8.24 29.06 -9.19
N SER A 375 -7.28 29.67 -8.51
CA SER A 375 -5.88 29.28 -8.55
C SER A 375 -5.27 29.37 -7.16
N ILE A 376 -4.36 28.46 -6.84
CA ILE A 376 -3.77 28.33 -5.50
C ILE A 376 -2.25 28.25 -5.64
N GLN A 377 -1.51 28.97 -4.80
CA GLN A 377 -0.07 28.79 -4.64
C GLN A 377 0.33 28.71 -3.16
N ARG A 378 1.26 27.79 -2.87
CA ARG A 378 1.88 27.65 -1.54
C ARG A 378 2.98 28.69 -1.35
N VAL A 379 2.97 29.37 -0.21
CA VAL A 379 4.00 30.32 0.22
C VAL A 379 4.57 29.90 1.57
N VAL A 380 5.89 29.97 1.71
CA VAL A 380 6.60 29.64 2.95
C VAL A 380 7.22 30.91 3.50
N LYS A 381 6.85 31.32 4.73
CA LYS A 381 7.60 32.30 5.50
C LYS A 381 8.60 31.55 6.38
N LEU A 382 9.88 31.85 6.20
CA LEU A 382 10.98 31.33 7.01
C LEU A 382 11.11 32.08 8.32
#